data_AF-A0AAE8MAB2-F1
#
_entry.id   AF-A0AAE8MAB2-F1
#
_cell.length_a   1.000
_cell.length_b   1.000
_cell.length_c   1.000
_cell.angle_alpha   90.00
_cell.angle_beta   90.00
_cell.angle_gamma   90.00
#
_symmetry.space_group_name_H-M   'P 1'
#
loop_
_entity.id
_entity.type
_entity.pdbx_description
1 polymer ?
#
loop_
_entity_poly.entity_id
_entity_poly.type
_entity_poly.pdbx_seq_one_letter_code
_entity_poly.pdbx_strand_id
1 'polypeptide(L)'
;MRWCNWSLFGLFTIAATSTVPCSVHSTLPHDGRCLPCDQLGHPANPKSFYHIGHIATGGTLQAKGNSSTDTTHYQVAASGFDFVIDAIRGPLSDGPRVVSRQSLELDSINFRAEDFLRIYHEISDMLRQPGALGVVVSAGSSTLAQLAKFLEHTLDPNKRVILTAAFKPYTAYGADGPGNLLASIRAITTPGWSGVGILINDRILRPHGTVKSNGYFKPGPGTYFADIRNFKPRFKHHQWEIPKTINISSLSPEHELPRVEVITRSLDFDVRIVEDAIARNVEGLIFVGYDDGYWPDKSRYRIEELAQEYPHVIMVMVSQDPTITVEYERVAGLMRGGRWNPDQLQPILQIAICSLPSREEIQEFILEPFRPADLRRSRVDW
;
A
#
# COMPACT_ATOMS: atom_id res chain seq x y z
N MET A 1 0.92 4.45 -54.11
CA MET A 1 0.14 3.85 -55.22
C MET A 1 0.56 2.39 -55.37
N ARG A 2 -0.36 1.50 -55.78
CA ARG A 2 -0.23 0.01 -55.78
C ARG A 2 -0.15 -0.55 -54.35
N TRP A 3 -1.08 -1.32 -53.77
CA TRP A 3 -2.06 -2.32 -54.24
C TRP A 3 -1.47 -3.58 -54.89
N CYS A 4 -1.67 -4.73 -54.23
CA CYS A 4 -1.88 -6.03 -54.87
C CYS A 4 -2.73 -6.94 -53.96
N ASN A 5 -3.84 -7.46 -54.50
CA ASN A 5 -4.73 -8.44 -53.85
C ASN A 5 -4.19 -9.86 -54.02
N TRP A 6 -4.57 -10.77 -53.12
CA TRP A 6 -4.93 -12.15 -53.48
C TRP A 6 -6.32 -12.48 -52.91
N SER A 7 -7.10 -13.24 -53.67
CA SER A 7 -8.49 -13.63 -53.39
C SER A 7 -8.76 -15.06 -53.89
N LEU A 8 -10.02 -15.52 -53.86
CA LEU A 8 -10.55 -16.89 -54.18
C LEU A 8 -10.58 -17.83 -52.95
N PHE A 9 -11.62 -18.64 -52.64
CA PHE A 9 -13.00 -18.88 -53.11
C PHE A 9 -13.85 -19.16 -51.82
N GLY A 10 -15.18 -19.29 -51.76
CA GLY A 10 -16.30 -19.34 -52.71
C GLY A 10 -17.62 -19.57 -51.94
N LEU A 11 -18.77 -19.21 -52.51
CA LEU A 11 -20.08 -19.11 -51.82
C LEU A 11 -20.73 -20.43 -51.38
N PHE A 12 -21.61 -20.39 -50.36
CA PHE A 12 -22.99 -20.92 -50.42
C PHE A 12 -23.95 -20.28 -49.39
N THR A 13 -25.26 -20.37 -49.66
CA THR A 13 -26.38 -19.54 -49.10
C THR A 13 -27.67 -20.40 -49.15
N ILE A 14 -28.79 -20.23 -48.43
CA ILE A 14 -29.44 -19.15 -47.62
C ILE A 14 -30.26 -19.81 -46.47
N ALA A 15 -30.36 -19.22 -45.26
CA ALA A 15 -31.60 -19.21 -44.43
C ALA A 15 -31.46 -18.49 -43.05
N ALA A 16 -32.53 -17.82 -42.62
CA ALA A 16 -32.65 -17.18 -41.30
C ALA A 16 -33.86 -17.71 -40.54
N THR A 17 -33.82 -17.66 -39.19
CA THR A 17 -34.97 -17.28 -38.33
C THR A 17 -34.56 -17.09 -36.86
N SER A 18 -35.16 -16.09 -36.21
CA SER A 18 -35.36 -16.01 -34.75
C SER A 18 -36.57 -16.89 -34.35
N THR A 19 -36.84 -17.32 -33.10
CA THR A 19 -36.91 -16.65 -31.78
C THR A 19 -37.21 -17.67 -30.66
N VAL A 20 -36.62 -17.54 -29.44
CA VAL A 20 -37.29 -17.67 -28.09
C VAL A 20 -37.81 -19.09 -27.66
N PRO A 21 -38.05 -19.46 -26.36
CA PRO A 21 -37.42 -19.17 -25.05
C PRO A 21 -36.99 -20.45 -24.24
N CYS A 22 -36.63 -20.27 -22.96
CA CYS A 22 -36.54 -21.32 -21.93
C CYS A 22 -37.84 -22.14 -21.72
N SER A 23 -37.69 -23.44 -21.42
CA SER A 23 -38.55 -24.14 -20.45
C SER A 23 -37.81 -25.31 -19.81
N VAL A 24 -37.96 -25.48 -18.49
CA VAL A 24 -37.33 -26.57 -17.72
C VAL A 24 -38.39 -27.63 -17.45
N HIS A 25 -38.32 -28.79 -18.12
CA HIS A 25 -39.02 -30.01 -17.74
C HIS A 25 -38.20 -31.24 -18.18
N SER A 26 -37.45 -31.83 -17.25
CA SER A 26 -36.84 -33.16 -17.42
C SER A 26 -37.58 -34.15 -16.52
N THR A 27 -38.45 -34.96 -17.12
CA THR A 27 -39.08 -36.10 -16.46
C THR A 27 -38.06 -37.23 -16.24
N LEU A 28 -37.78 -37.55 -14.99
CA LEU A 28 -37.08 -38.78 -14.61
C LEU A 28 -38.09 -39.81 -14.07
N PRO A 29 -37.86 -41.13 -14.24
CA PRO A 29 -38.78 -42.15 -13.74
C PRO A 29 -38.79 -42.20 -12.21
N HIS A 30 -39.96 -42.46 -11.62
CA HIS A 30 -40.09 -42.72 -10.19
C HIS A 30 -39.53 -44.11 -9.84
N ASP A 31 -38.35 -44.16 -9.23
CA ASP A 31 -37.98 -45.23 -8.30
C ASP A 31 -37.65 -44.61 -6.93
N GLY A 32 -38.57 -44.77 -5.99
CA GLY A 32 -38.63 -44.00 -4.75
C GLY A 32 -37.64 -44.43 -3.68
N ARG A 33 -36.34 -44.16 -3.88
CA ARG A 33 -35.32 -44.23 -2.82
C ARG A 33 -34.39 -43.02 -2.87
N CYS A 34 -34.68 -42.01 -2.06
CA CYS A 34 -33.68 -41.00 -1.73
C CYS A 34 -32.53 -41.68 -0.99
N LEU A 35 -31.31 -41.53 -1.50
CA LEU A 35 -30.11 -41.84 -0.71
C LEU A 35 -30.07 -40.89 0.51
N PRO A 36 -29.76 -41.38 1.72
CA PRO A 36 -29.60 -40.51 2.88
C PRO A 36 -28.46 -39.53 2.64
N CYS A 37 -28.65 -38.26 3.02
CA CYS A 37 -27.68 -37.18 2.80
C CYS A 37 -26.33 -37.40 3.49
N ASP A 38 -26.24 -38.35 4.42
CA ASP A 38 -25.09 -38.61 5.29
C ASP A 38 -23.86 -39.20 4.58
N GLN A 39 -23.94 -39.49 3.26
CA GLN A 39 -22.79 -39.94 2.45
C GLN A 39 -22.18 -38.87 1.54
N LEU A 40 -22.74 -37.65 1.49
CA LEU A 40 -22.01 -36.49 0.97
C LEU A 40 -21.19 -35.91 2.13
N GLY A 41 -19.92 -36.30 2.19
CA GLY A 41 -19.01 -35.90 3.27
C GLY A 41 -19.08 -34.39 3.51
N HIS A 42 -19.53 -34.00 4.71
CA HIS A 42 -19.64 -32.59 5.07
C HIS A 42 -18.29 -31.89 4.85
N PRO A 43 -18.24 -30.75 4.14
CA PRO A 43 -17.02 -29.98 4.06
C PRO A 43 -16.60 -29.57 5.47
N ALA A 44 -15.31 -29.74 5.78
CA ALA A 44 -14.75 -29.37 7.07
C ALA A 44 -15.17 -27.93 7.44
N ASN A 45 -15.52 -27.73 8.73
CA ASN A 45 -16.06 -26.50 9.32
C ASN A 45 -15.73 -25.24 8.48
N PRO A 46 -16.70 -24.53 7.88
CA PRO A 46 -16.46 -23.51 6.86
C PRO A 46 -15.58 -22.34 7.31
N LYS A 47 -15.40 -22.14 8.63
CA LYS A 47 -14.42 -21.19 9.18
C LYS A 47 -12.96 -21.58 8.92
N SER A 48 -12.66 -22.86 8.71
CA SER A 48 -11.30 -23.37 8.45
C SER A 48 -10.76 -23.04 7.07
N PHE A 49 -11.65 -22.77 6.10
CA PHE A 49 -11.28 -22.35 4.74
C PHE A 49 -10.77 -20.91 4.68
N TYR A 50 -11.38 -20.01 5.47
CA TYR A 50 -11.00 -18.61 5.50
C TYR A 50 -9.79 -18.36 6.40
N HIS A 51 -8.88 -17.53 5.91
CA HIS A 51 -7.66 -17.20 6.64
C HIS A 51 -7.24 -15.73 6.46
N ILE A 52 -6.41 -15.26 7.38
CA ILE A 52 -5.82 -13.92 7.38
C ILE A 52 -4.31 -14.10 7.42
N GLY A 53 -3.60 -13.48 6.48
CA GLY A 53 -2.15 -13.41 6.53
C GLY A 53 -1.68 -12.44 7.61
N HIS A 54 -0.61 -12.79 8.32
CA HIS A 54 0.11 -11.85 9.17
C HIS A 54 1.60 -11.87 8.80
N ILE A 55 2.15 -10.70 8.50
CA ILE A 55 3.55 -10.53 8.15
C ILE A 55 4.22 -9.70 9.23
N ALA A 56 5.20 -10.30 9.89
CA ALA A 56 6.02 -9.69 10.92
C ALA A 56 7.34 -9.20 10.31
N THR A 57 7.66 -7.92 10.51
CA THR A 57 8.88 -7.28 9.95
C THR A 57 9.85 -6.75 11.02
N GLY A 58 9.51 -6.93 12.30
CA GLY A 58 10.26 -6.47 13.45
C GLY A 58 9.58 -5.31 14.16
N GLY A 59 10.38 -4.29 14.50
CA GLY A 59 9.92 -3.11 15.24
C GLY A 59 9.49 -3.35 16.70
N THR A 60 9.04 -2.28 17.34
CA THR A 60 8.70 -2.20 18.78
C THR A 60 7.65 -3.22 19.23
N LEU A 61 6.72 -3.62 18.35
CA LEU A 61 5.69 -4.62 18.65
C LEU A 61 6.27 -5.99 19.00
N GLN A 62 7.44 -6.31 18.46
CA GLN A 62 8.20 -7.55 18.69
C GLN A 62 9.39 -7.34 19.64
N ALA A 63 9.55 -6.13 20.18
CA ALA A 63 10.67 -5.77 21.05
C ALA A 63 10.40 -6.09 22.52
N LYS A 64 11.48 -6.29 23.28
CA LYS A 64 11.44 -6.47 24.75
C LYS A 64 12.42 -5.49 25.41
N GLY A 65 11.93 -4.76 26.40
CA GLY A 65 12.76 -4.03 27.37
C GLY A 65 13.14 -4.92 28.56
N ASN A 66 14.19 -4.54 29.28
CA ASN A 66 14.76 -5.30 30.39
C ASN A 66 13.85 -5.35 31.63
N SER A 67 12.88 -4.44 31.71
CA SER A 67 11.85 -4.38 32.75
C SER A 67 10.53 -3.89 32.16
N SER A 68 9.45 -3.96 32.95
CA SER A 68 8.14 -3.42 32.58
C SER A 68 8.06 -1.89 32.56
N THR A 69 9.12 -1.19 33.00
CA THR A 69 9.28 0.26 32.93
C THR A 69 10.27 0.72 31.85
N ASP A 70 10.99 -0.21 31.21
CA ASP A 70 11.94 0.08 30.14
C ASP A 70 11.22 0.30 28.80
N THR A 71 10.85 1.56 28.54
CA THR A 71 10.12 1.97 27.33
C THR A 71 11.00 2.64 26.28
N THR A 72 12.29 2.87 26.55
CA THR A 72 13.20 3.63 25.68
C THR A 72 14.47 2.86 25.28
N HIS A 73 14.89 1.83 26.02
CA HIS A 73 16.13 1.09 25.79
C HIS A 73 15.88 -0.41 25.58
N TYR A 74 14.90 -0.72 24.72
CA TYR A 74 14.52 -2.08 24.35
C TYR A 74 15.29 -2.61 23.14
N GLN A 75 15.38 -3.94 23.02
CA GLN A 75 15.94 -4.61 21.85
C GLN A 75 14.82 -4.99 20.87
N VAL A 76 14.92 -4.48 19.64
CA VAL A 76 14.14 -4.95 18.49
C VAL A 76 14.65 -6.34 18.07
N ALA A 77 13.79 -7.16 17.46
CA ALA A 77 14.10 -8.53 17.00
C ALA A 77 14.47 -9.56 18.10
N ALA A 78 14.21 -9.27 19.38
CA ALA A 78 14.68 -10.11 20.48
C ALA A 78 14.00 -11.50 20.62
N SER A 79 12.86 -11.78 19.96
CA SER A 79 12.07 -13.00 20.25
C SER A 79 11.02 -13.43 19.19
N GLY A 80 11.10 -12.99 17.93
CA GLY A 80 10.08 -13.25 16.90
C GLY A 80 8.70 -12.63 17.21
N PHE A 81 7.60 -13.17 16.63
CA PHE A 81 6.24 -12.64 16.84
C PHE A 81 5.31 -13.50 17.73
N ASP A 82 5.66 -14.76 18.02
CA ASP A 82 4.70 -15.75 18.56
C ASP A 82 4.00 -15.31 19.85
N PHE A 83 4.75 -14.69 20.78
CA PHE A 83 4.21 -14.19 22.05
C PHE A 83 3.14 -13.08 21.88
N VAL A 84 3.15 -12.35 20.76
CA VAL A 84 2.13 -11.35 20.44
C VAL A 84 0.86 -12.01 19.89
N ILE A 85 1.02 -13.03 19.05
CA ILE A 85 -0.09 -13.84 18.52
C ILE A 85 -0.77 -14.64 19.65
N ASP A 86 0.00 -15.19 20.58
CA ASP A 86 -0.52 -15.94 21.72
C ASP A 86 -1.37 -15.06 22.65
N ALA A 87 -0.93 -13.82 22.90
CA ALA A 87 -1.67 -12.85 23.72
C ALA A 87 -3.07 -12.52 23.16
N ILE A 88 -3.31 -12.74 21.86
CA ILE A 88 -4.59 -12.43 21.19
C ILE A 88 -5.34 -13.67 20.69
N ARG A 89 -4.78 -14.87 20.89
CA ARG A 89 -5.33 -16.14 20.38
C ARG A 89 -6.74 -16.44 20.92
N GLY A 90 -6.96 -16.21 22.22
CA GLY A 90 -8.27 -16.41 22.87
C GLY A 90 -9.40 -15.58 22.22
N PRO A 91 -9.28 -14.23 22.15
CA PRO A 91 -10.25 -13.35 21.48
C PRO A 91 -10.47 -13.57 19.97
N LEU A 92 -9.77 -14.53 19.35
CA LEU A 92 -9.83 -14.91 17.95
C LEU A 92 -10.27 -16.38 17.71
N SER A 93 -10.56 -17.16 18.77
CA SER A 93 -10.86 -18.60 18.67
C SER A 93 -11.99 -18.95 17.70
N ASP A 94 -13.00 -18.09 17.60
CA ASP A 94 -14.17 -18.28 16.74
C ASP A 94 -14.02 -17.64 15.35
N GLY A 95 -12.86 -17.05 15.05
CA GLY A 95 -12.56 -16.32 13.81
C GLY A 95 -11.95 -17.17 12.69
N PRO A 96 -11.54 -16.55 11.57
CA PRO A 96 -10.72 -17.18 10.55
C PRO A 96 -9.31 -17.47 11.08
N ARG A 97 -8.63 -18.45 10.48
CA ARG A 97 -7.27 -18.84 10.88
C ARG A 97 -6.27 -17.72 10.56
N VAL A 98 -5.48 -17.31 11.54
CA VAL A 98 -4.34 -16.39 11.31
C VAL A 98 -3.12 -17.19 10.89
N VAL A 99 -2.50 -16.83 9.77
CA VAL A 99 -1.32 -17.48 9.20
C VAL A 99 -0.17 -16.47 9.26
N SER A 100 0.70 -16.63 10.25
CA SER A 100 1.80 -15.69 10.48
C SER A 100 3.10 -16.13 9.81
N ARG A 101 3.89 -15.16 9.32
CA ARG A 101 5.24 -15.32 8.81
C ARG A 101 6.14 -14.21 9.34
N GLN A 102 7.37 -14.54 9.73
CA GLN A 102 8.45 -13.57 9.92
C GLN A 102 9.08 -13.31 8.54
N SER A 103 9.03 -12.06 8.07
CA SER A 103 9.61 -11.62 6.81
C SER A 103 10.97 -10.96 7.03
N LEU A 104 11.01 -10.04 7.99
CA LEU A 104 12.19 -9.25 8.39
C LEU A 104 12.28 -9.19 9.91
N GLU A 105 13.47 -8.89 10.42
CA GLU A 105 13.76 -8.71 11.85
C GLU A 105 14.56 -7.41 12.05
N LEU A 106 14.05 -6.31 11.50
CA LEU A 106 14.76 -5.02 11.46
C LEU A 106 14.04 -3.96 12.31
N ASP A 107 14.79 -2.92 12.69
CA ASP A 107 14.16 -1.63 12.95
C ASP A 107 13.77 -1.01 11.59
N SER A 108 12.53 -0.55 11.51
CA SER A 108 11.97 0.25 10.44
C SER A 108 12.84 1.39 9.91
N ILE A 109 13.72 1.99 10.73
CA ILE A 109 14.67 3.03 10.27
C ILE A 109 15.74 2.50 9.30
N ASN A 110 15.97 1.19 9.29
CA ASN A 110 16.94 0.51 8.43
C ASN A 110 16.29 -0.16 7.22
N PHE A 111 14.96 -0.05 7.04
CA PHE A 111 14.29 -0.52 5.84
C PHE A 111 14.81 0.22 4.61
N ARG A 112 14.99 -0.52 3.52
CA ARG A 112 15.30 0.01 2.19
C ARG A 112 14.10 -0.23 1.25
N ALA A 113 14.20 0.27 0.02
CA ALA A 113 13.12 0.13 -0.95
C ALA A 113 12.95 -1.34 -1.42
N GLU A 114 14.01 -2.13 -1.37
CA GLU A 114 13.98 -3.57 -1.64
C GLU A 114 13.20 -4.34 -0.57
N ASP A 115 13.26 -3.91 0.70
CA ASP A 115 12.42 -4.46 1.77
C ASP A 115 10.92 -4.21 1.48
N PHE A 116 10.58 -3.07 0.87
CA PHE A 116 9.21 -2.75 0.49
C PHE A 116 8.74 -3.64 -0.67
N LEU A 117 9.60 -3.94 -1.66
CA LEU A 117 9.33 -4.92 -2.73
C LEU A 117 9.10 -6.32 -2.15
N ARG A 118 9.96 -6.76 -1.23
CA ARG A 118 9.81 -8.05 -0.54
C ARG A 118 8.48 -8.16 0.20
N ILE A 119 8.13 -7.13 0.98
CA ILE A 119 6.85 -7.08 1.71
C ILE A 119 5.67 -7.09 0.72
N TYR A 120 5.74 -6.35 -0.39
CA TYR A 120 4.72 -6.37 -1.45
C TYR A 120 4.50 -7.78 -2.03
N HIS A 121 5.58 -8.52 -2.32
CA HIS A 121 5.50 -9.88 -2.84
C HIS A 121 4.91 -10.84 -1.82
N GLU A 122 5.36 -10.80 -0.56
CA GLU A 122 4.81 -11.67 0.50
C GLU A 122 3.33 -11.39 0.78
N ILE A 123 2.89 -10.13 0.73
CA ILE A 123 1.46 -9.76 0.79
C ILE A 123 0.72 -10.33 -0.41
N SER A 124 1.26 -10.14 -1.62
CA SER A 124 0.63 -10.59 -2.87
C SER A 124 0.51 -12.12 -2.95
N ASP A 125 1.47 -12.86 -2.41
CA ASP A 125 1.42 -14.31 -2.25
C ASP A 125 0.28 -14.73 -1.32
N MET A 126 0.19 -14.12 -0.13
CA MET A 126 -0.90 -14.42 0.82
C MET A 126 -2.27 -14.06 0.24
N LEU A 127 -2.41 -12.91 -0.42
CA LEU A 127 -3.68 -12.45 -1.01
C LEU A 127 -4.14 -13.25 -2.24
N ARG A 128 -3.27 -14.09 -2.82
CA ARG A 128 -3.59 -15.03 -3.91
C ARG A 128 -4.08 -16.40 -3.40
N GLN A 129 -3.88 -16.73 -2.12
CA GLN A 129 -4.30 -18.03 -1.58
C GLN A 129 -5.85 -18.14 -1.51
N PRO A 130 -6.44 -19.29 -1.88
CA PRO A 130 -7.89 -19.50 -1.74
C PRO A 130 -8.37 -19.29 -0.30
N GLY A 131 -9.41 -18.48 -0.11
CA GLY A 131 -9.94 -18.15 1.21
C GLY A 131 -9.20 -17.03 1.96
N ALA A 132 -8.20 -16.37 1.36
CA ALA A 132 -7.53 -15.22 1.95
C ALA A 132 -8.48 -14.02 2.07
N LEU A 133 -8.74 -13.57 3.31
CA LEU A 133 -9.59 -12.40 3.59
C LEU A 133 -8.83 -11.06 3.53
N GLY A 134 -7.51 -11.11 3.68
CA GLY A 134 -6.63 -9.95 3.75
C GLY A 134 -5.34 -10.24 4.52
N VAL A 135 -4.48 -9.24 4.65
CA VAL A 135 -3.19 -9.34 5.34
C VAL A 135 -3.04 -8.24 6.40
N VAL A 136 -2.47 -8.59 7.55
CA VAL A 136 -1.98 -7.61 8.54
C VAL A 136 -0.45 -7.60 8.50
N VAL A 137 0.16 -6.42 8.42
CA VAL A 137 1.61 -6.24 8.51
C VAL A 137 1.93 -5.59 9.85
N SER A 138 2.74 -6.25 10.69
CA SER A 138 3.33 -5.61 11.87
C SER A 138 4.74 -5.12 11.57
N ALA A 139 4.97 -3.82 11.77
CA ALA A 139 6.23 -3.16 11.46
C ALA A 139 6.63 -2.12 12.51
N GLY A 140 7.87 -1.66 12.43
CA GLY A 140 8.34 -0.53 13.24
C GLY A 140 7.62 0.76 12.84
N SER A 141 7.30 1.60 13.83
CA SER A 141 6.44 2.76 13.60
C SER A 141 7.13 3.90 12.85
N SER A 142 8.44 3.84 12.56
CA SER A 142 9.19 4.99 12.01
C SER A 142 8.97 5.19 10.51
N THR A 143 8.97 4.12 9.72
CA THR A 143 8.73 4.14 8.26
C THR A 143 7.36 3.57 7.86
N LEU A 144 6.49 3.31 8.84
CA LEU A 144 5.15 2.71 8.64
C LEU A 144 4.27 3.51 7.66
N ALA A 145 4.35 4.84 7.68
CA ALA A 145 3.57 5.70 6.80
C ALA A 145 4.05 5.61 5.34
N GLN A 146 5.37 5.50 5.14
CA GLN A 146 6.03 5.35 3.84
C GLN A 146 5.71 3.96 3.26
N LEU A 147 5.86 2.89 4.03
CA LEU A 147 5.52 1.52 3.61
C LEU A 147 4.02 1.39 3.30
N ALA A 148 3.15 1.98 4.13
CA ALA A 148 1.71 1.98 3.86
C ALA A 148 1.36 2.74 2.57
N LYS A 149 2.05 3.85 2.28
CA LYS A 149 1.85 4.66 1.08
C LYS A 149 2.37 3.98 -0.18
N PHE A 150 3.49 3.27 -0.08
CA PHE A 150 4.01 2.37 -1.12
C PHE A 150 2.99 1.27 -1.47
N LEU A 151 2.47 0.58 -0.46
CA LEU A 151 1.50 -0.49 -0.63
C LEU A 151 0.14 0.01 -1.16
N GLU A 152 -0.28 1.23 -0.80
CA GLU A 152 -1.49 1.88 -1.34
C GLU A 152 -1.45 2.04 -2.87
N HIS A 153 -0.25 2.19 -3.44
CA HIS A 153 -0.03 2.42 -4.87
C HIS A 153 0.59 1.23 -5.62
N THR A 154 0.71 0.06 -5.00
CA THR A 154 1.23 -1.16 -5.65
C THR A 154 0.29 -2.35 -5.56
N LEU A 155 -0.50 -2.46 -4.48
CA LEU A 155 -1.46 -3.55 -4.28
C LEU A 155 -2.82 -3.26 -4.94
N ASP A 156 -3.53 -4.33 -5.32
CA ASP A 156 -4.93 -4.26 -5.76
C ASP A 156 -5.81 -3.56 -4.68
N PRO A 157 -6.44 -2.40 -4.98
CA PRO A 157 -7.22 -1.64 -4.01
C PRO A 157 -8.52 -2.34 -3.57
N ASN A 158 -8.88 -3.48 -4.18
CA ASN A 158 -9.98 -4.33 -3.73
C ASN A 158 -9.57 -5.30 -2.61
N LYS A 159 -8.28 -5.51 -2.37
CA LYS A 159 -7.77 -6.37 -1.28
C LYS A 159 -7.65 -5.58 0.02
N ARG A 160 -7.83 -6.24 1.16
CA ARG A 160 -7.70 -5.62 2.50
C ARG A 160 -6.31 -5.82 3.06
N VAL A 161 -5.62 -4.71 3.36
CA VAL A 161 -4.35 -4.74 4.09
C VAL A 161 -4.37 -3.72 5.22
N ILE A 162 -4.02 -4.15 6.43
CA ILE A 162 -3.78 -3.25 7.58
C ILE A 162 -2.31 -3.31 7.96
N LEU A 163 -1.64 -2.16 7.99
CA LEU A 163 -0.35 -2.00 8.65
C LEU A 163 -0.56 -1.57 10.09
N THR A 164 0.23 -2.10 11.00
CA THR A 164 0.16 -1.76 12.42
C THR A 164 1.54 -1.78 13.08
N ALA A 165 1.64 -1.14 14.24
CA ALA A 165 2.87 -1.02 15.01
C ALA A 165 2.55 -0.94 16.51
N ALA A 166 3.59 -0.82 17.33
CA ALA A 166 3.49 -0.44 18.73
C ALA A 166 4.39 0.77 19.02
N PHE A 167 4.08 1.51 20.08
CA PHE A 167 4.95 2.55 20.64
C PHE A 167 5.75 2.08 21.86
N LYS A 168 5.26 1.06 22.56
CA LYS A 168 5.96 0.46 23.71
C LYS A 168 6.37 -0.99 23.42
N PRO A 169 7.54 -1.44 23.91
CA PRO A 169 7.93 -2.85 23.79
C PRO A 169 6.93 -3.73 24.54
N TYR A 170 6.81 -4.99 24.11
CA TYR A 170 5.78 -5.92 24.61
C TYR A 170 5.85 -6.15 26.12
N THR A 171 7.03 -6.08 26.73
CA THR A 171 7.22 -6.25 28.18
C THR A 171 6.77 -5.06 29.03
N ALA A 172 6.53 -3.89 28.42
CA ALA A 172 6.24 -2.66 29.16
C ALA A 172 4.78 -2.55 29.64
N TYR A 173 4.57 -1.82 30.74
CA TYR A 173 3.23 -1.55 31.26
C TYR A 173 2.36 -0.77 30.26
N GLY A 174 1.20 -1.35 29.95
CA GLY A 174 0.28 -0.82 28.95
C GLY A 174 0.88 -0.82 27.55
N ALA A 175 1.60 -1.89 27.17
CA ALA A 175 2.03 -2.16 25.80
C ALA A 175 0.82 -2.23 24.85
N ASP A 176 0.93 -1.57 23.70
CA ASP A 176 -0.16 -1.35 22.75
C ASP A 176 -0.21 -2.37 21.61
N GLY A 177 0.91 -3.04 21.32
CA GLY A 177 1.07 -4.00 20.21
C GLY A 177 -0.01 -5.09 20.10
N PRO A 178 -0.31 -5.87 21.16
CA PRO A 178 -1.35 -6.89 21.12
C PRO A 178 -2.74 -6.33 20.80
N GLY A 179 -3.10 -5.18 21.39
CA GLY A 179 -4.39 -4.52 21.15
C GLY A 179 -4.52 -4.04 19.71
N ASN A 180 -3.47 -3.40 19.19
CA ASN A 180 -3.39 -2.94 17.81
C ASN A 180 -3.48 -4.12 16.82
N LEU A 181 -2.78 -5.24 17.08
CA LEU A 181 -2.83 -6.44 16.23
C LEU A 181 -4.21 -7.12 16.24
N LEU A 182 -4.83 -7.28 17.42
CA LEU A 182 -6.19 -7.82 17.55
C LEU A 182 -7.22 -6.99 16.78
N ALA A 183 -7.15 -5.66 16.92
CA ALA A 183 -8.03 -4.74 16.20
C ALA A 183 -7.78 -4.78 14.67
N SER A 184 -6.53 -4.99 14.25
CA SER A 184 -6.15 -5.10 12.83
C SER A 184 -6.74 -6.35 12.18
N ILE A 185 -6.62 -7.50 12.84
CA ILE A 185 -7.21 -8.77 12.38
C ILE A 185 -8.74 -8.64 12.30
N ARG A 186 -9.37 -8.01 13.30
CA ARG A 186 -10.82 -7.74 13.27
C ARG A 186 -11.21 -6.75 12.17
N ALA A 187 -10.37 -5.78 11.83
CA ALA A 187 -10.59 -4.90 10.70
C ALA A 187 -10.62 -5.67 9.36
N ILE A 188 -9.69 -6.60 9.12
CA ILE A 188 -9.71 -7.48 7.94
C ILE A 188 -11.04 -8.27 7.84
N THR A 189 -11.54 -8.80 8.96
CA THR A 189 -12.83 -9.53 8.97
C THR A 189 -14.08 -8.66 8.78
N THR A 190 -13.97 -7.35 8.97
CA THR A 190 -15.15 -6.47 8.91
C THR A 190 -15.48 -6.13 7.45
N PRO A 191 -16.72 -6.33 6.98
CA PRO A 191 -17.12 -5.99 5.61
C PRO A 191 -17.20 -4.46 5.40
N GLY A 192 -17.43 -4.04 4.14
CA GLY A 192 -17.67 -2.64 3.79
C GLY A 192 -16.42 -1.79 3.51
N TRP A 193 -15.21 -2.38 3.50
CA TRP A 193 -13.99 -1.67 3.10
C TRP A 193 -12.99 -2.55 2.34
N SER A 194 -12.05 -1.89 1.66
CA SER A 194 -10.91 -2.47 0.96
C SER A 194 -9.75 -1.46 0.86
N GLY A 195 -8.63 -1.90 0.29
CA GLY A 195 -7.39 -1.13 0.15
C GLY A 195 -6.49 -1.25 1.38
N VAL A 196 -5.56 -0.30 1.48
CA VAL A 196 -4.60 -0.22 2.57
C VAL A 196 -5.11 0.72 3.68
N GLY A 197 -4.80 0.38 4.93
CA GLY A 197 -5.02 1.23 6.11
C GLY A 197 -3.91 1.07 7.14
N ILE A 198 -3.69 2.10 7.95
CA ILE A 198 -2.77 2.11 9.09
C ILE A 198 -3.63 2.06 10.36
N LEU A 199 -3.50 1.00 11.16
CA LEU A 199 -4.16 0.92 12.47
C LEU A 199 -3.16 1.20 13.59
N ILE A 200 -3.43 2.27 14.34
CA ILE A 200 -2.65 2.66 15.52
C ILE A 200 -3.48 3.55 16.46
N ASN A 201 -3.23 3.47 17.77
CA ASN A 201 -3.89 4.29 18.80
C ASN A 201 -5.43 4.35 18.66
N ASP A 202 -6.07 3.19 18.57
CA ASP A 202 -7.52 3.01 18.39
C ASP A 202 -8.13 3.73 17.16
N ARG A 203 -7.34 3.95 16.10
CA ARG A 203 -7.79 4.56 14.84
C ARG A 203 -7.33 3.75 13.64
N ILE A 204 -8.12 3.77 12.56
CA ILE A 204 -7.67 3.38 11.23
C ILE A 204 -7.56 4.64 10.37
N LEU A 205 -6.40 4.83 9.75
CA LEU A 205 -6.08 5.94 8.85
C LEU A 205 -5.79 5.40 7.44
N ARG A 206 -6.08 6.18 6.40
CA ARG A 206 -5.63 5.91 5.03
C ARG A 206 -4.19 6.40 4.83
N PRO A 207 -3.34 5.69 4.07
CA PRO A 207 -1.95 6.08 3.85
C PRO A 207 -1.78 7.46 3.20
N HIS A 208 -2.58 7.79 2.17
CA HIS A 208 -2.63 9.15 1.63
C HIS A 208 -2.77 10.19 2.74
N GLY A 209 -1.96 11.24 2.72
CA GLY A 209 -2.03 12.38 3.66
C GLY A 209 -1.75 12.06 5.13
N THR A 210 -1.57 10.79 5.52
CA THR A 210 -1.17 10.43 6.89
C THR A 210 0.34 10.54 7.03
N VAL A 211 0.79 11.37 7.98
CA VAL A 211 2.22 11.56 8.30
C VAL A 211 2.49 11.27 9.78
N LYS A 212 3.67 10.75 10.10
CA LYS A 212 4.12 10.63 11.49
C LYS A 212 4.90 11.88 11.88
N SER A 213 4.49 12.56 12.94
CA SER A 213 5.12 13.80 13.41
C SER A 213 4.96 13.91 14.93
N ASN A 214 6.04 14.25 15.64
CA ASN A 214 6.13 14.33 17.10
C ASN A 214 5.64 13.04 17.82
N GLY A 215 5.90 11.88 17.23
CA GLY A 215 5.47 10.57 17.75
C GLY A 215 4.03 10.18 17.39
N TYR A 216 3.22 11.05 16.79
CA TYR A 216 1.82 10.77 16.45
C TYR A 216 1.62 10.60 14.95
N PHE A 217 0.73 9.69 14.56
CA PHE A 217 0.21 9.64 13.19
C PHE A 217 -0.90 10.68 13.05
N LYS A 218 -0.61 11.75 12.31
CA LYS A 218 -1.52 12.85 12.02
C LYS A 218 -2.28 12.52 10.73
N PRO A 219 -3.62 12.46 10.76
CA PRO A 219 -4.42 12.30 9.54
C PRO A 219 -4.42 13.61 8.73
N GLY A 220 -4.21 13.51 7.43
CA GLY A 220 -4.56 14.56 6.47
C GLY A 220 -6.08 14.63 6.22
N PRO A 221 -6.55 15.58 5.39
CA PRO A 221 -7.97 15.72 5.03
C PRO A 221 -8.57 14.43 4.44
N GLY A 222 -9.69 13.95 4.99
CA GLY A 222 -10.38 12.75 4.51
C GLY A 222 -9.72 11.39 4.84
N THR A 223 -8.55 11.40 5.49
CA THR A 223 -7.71 10.19 5.67
C THR A 223 -8.10 9.36 6.89
N TYR A 224 -8.66 9.98 7.93
CA TYR A 224 -9.16 9.28 9.11
C TYR A 224 -10.40 8.44 8.73
N PHE A 225 -10.33 7.13 8.94
CA PHE A 225 -11.26 6.17 8.32
C PHE A 225 -12.17 5.46 9.34
N ALA A 226 -11.65 5.10 10.52
CA ALA A 226 -12.42 4.45 11.58
C ALA A 226 -11.91 4.78 12.99
N ASP A 227 -12.83 4.70 13.97
CA ASP A 227 -12.47 4.46 15.39
C ASP A 227 -12.41 2.95 15.65
N ILE A 228 -11.59 2.54 16.61
CA ILE A 228 -11.69 1.23 17.27
C ILE A 228 -12.46 1.39 18.58
N ARG A 229 -13.44 0.52 18.83
CA ARG A 229 -14.18 0.43 20.10
C ARG A 229 -14.33 -1.04 20.48
N ASN A 230 -13.91 -1.42 21.68
CA ASN A 230 -13.86 -2.82 22.14
C ASN A 230 -13.07 -3.73 21.17
N PHE A 231 -11.96 -3.23 20.63
CA PHE A 231 -11.16 -3.85 19.57
C PHE A 231 -11.95 -4.20 18.29
N LYS A 232 -13.06 -3.52 18.00
CA LYS A 232 -13.81 -3.63 16.74
C LYS A 232 -13.81 -2.30 16.01
N PRO A 233 -13.58 -2.25 14.69
CA PRO A 233 -13.65 -1.01 13.93
C PRO A 233 -15.09 -0.48 13.85
N ARG A 234 -15.21 0.83 13.77
CA ARG A 234 -16.41 1.56 13.35
C ARG A 234 -15.99 2.52 12.25
N PHE A 235 -16.14 2.08 11.00
CA PHE A 235 -15.87 2.90 9.82
C PHE A 235 -16.82 4.09 9.79
N LYS A 236 -16.28 5.29 9.57
CA LYS A 236 -17.01 6.57 9.61
C LYS A 236 -17.16 7.23 8.25
N HIS A 237 -16.27 6.89 7.31
CA HIS A 237 -16.18 7.53 6.01
C HIS A 237 -16.14 6.46 4.93
N HIS A 238 -16.79 6.73 3.80
CA HIS A 238 -16.65 5.90 2.60
C HIS A 238 -15.41 6.34 1.82
N GLN A 239 -14.85 5.42 1.04
CA GLN A 239 -13.73 5.72 0.17
C GLN A 239 -14.25 6.38 -1.12
N TRP A 240 -14.11 7.71 -1.21
CA TRP A 240 -14.53 8.50 -2.37
C TRP A 240 -13.52 8.45 -3.54
N GLU A 241 -12.28 8.08 -3.24
CA GLU A 241 -11.15 8.07 -4.16
C GLU A 241 -10.41 6.74 -4.08
N ILE A 242 -10.17 6.12 -5.24
CA ILE A 242 -9.44 4.85 -5.36
C ILE A 242 -8.01 5.19 -5.81
N PRO A 243 -6.96 4.69 -5.13
CA PRO A 243 -5.59 4.86 -5.60
C PRO A 243 -5.42 4.38 -7.05
N LYS A 244 -4.67 5.13 -7.86
CA LYS A 244 -4.01 4.57 -9.05
C LYS A 244 -2.87 3.68 -8.55
N THR A 245 -2.62 2.56 -9.24
CA THR A 245 -1.60 1.58 -8.83
C THR A 245 -0.59 1.33 -9.94
N ILE A 246 0.69 1.38 -9.59
CA ILE A 246 1.80 1.03 -10.46
C ILE A 246 1.98 -0.49 -10.39
N ASN A 247 1.96 -1.16 -11.55
CA ASN A 247 2.14 -2.61 -11.61
C ASN A 247 3.63 -2.97 -11.50
N ILE A 248 4.06 -3.37 -10.31
CA ILE A 248 5.45 -3.79 -10.02
C ILE A 248 5.63 -5.32 -9.97
N SER A 249 4.63 -6.10 -10.41
CA SER A 249 4.67 -7.58 -10.31
C SER A 249 5.78 -8.27 -11.14
N SER A 250 6.39 -7.54 -12.08
CA SER A 250 7.56 -7.96 -12.86
C SER A 250 8.91 -7.72 -12.16
N LEU A 251 8.95 -6.86 -11.13
CA LEU A 251 10.17 -6.60 -10.36
C LEU A 251 10.35 -7.76 -9.36
N SER A 252 11.55 -8.36 -9.29
CA SER A 252 11.88 -9.36 -8.27
C SER A 252 11.91 -8.74 -6.85
N PRO A 253 11.74 -9.53 -5.78
CA PRO A 253 11.93 -9.04 -4.41
C PRO A 253 13.31 -8.40 -4.18
N GLU A 254 14.34 -8.90 -4.87
CA GLU A 254 15.72 -8.44 -4.83
C GLU A 254 16.08 -7.48 -5.98
N HIS A 255 15.10 -6.90 -6.67
CA HIS A 255 15.36 -5.95 -7.76
C HIS A 255 16.02 -4.68 -7.21
N GLU A 256 17.21 -4.35 -7.71
CA GLU A 256 17.90 -3.10 -7.37
C GLU A 256 17.09 -1.92 -7.94
N LEU A 257 16.56 -1.09 -7.05
CA LEU A 257 15.73 0.04 -7.44
C LEU A 257 16.59 1.26 -7.80
N PRO A 258 16.12 2.10 -8.75
CA PRO A 258 16.88 3.22 -9.27
C PRO A 258 17.22 4.21 -8.16
N ARG A 259 18.40 4.81 -8.25
CA ARG A 259 18.88 5.68 -7.17
C ARG A 259 18.10 6.99 -7.18
N VAL A 260 17.39 7.26 -6.09
CA VAL A 260 16.67 8.53 -5.87
C VAL A 260 17.19 9.21 -4.60
N GLU A 261 17.71 10.44 -4.71
CA GLU A 261 18.17 11.24 -3.56
C GLU A 261 17.17 12.37 -3.22
N VAL A 262 17.00 12.65 -1.93
CA VAL A 262 16.16 13.75 -1.43
C VAL A 262 17.06 14.94 -1.08
N ILE A 263 16.93 16.03 -1.82
CA ILE A 263 17.72 17.26 -1.66
C ILE A 263 16.86 18.30 -0.96
N THR A 264 17.28 18.74 0.23
CA THR A 264 16.49 19.66 1.06
C THR A 264 17.02 21.09 0.96
N ARG A 265 16.13 22.07 0.74
CA ARG A 265 16.44 23.51 0.82
C ARG A 265 17.19 23.90 2.10
N SER A 266 18.12 24.84 1.97
CA SER A 266 18.82 25.49 3.09
C SER A 266 19.16 26.94 2.73
N LEU A 267 19.52 27.74 3.74
CA LEU A 267 19.79 29.18 3.59
C LEU A 267 20.92 29.46 2.58
N ASP A 268 22.04 28.75 2.73
CA ASP A 268 23.21 28.82 1.87
C ASP A 268 23.36 27.52 1.05
N PHE A 269 22.29 27.15 0.33
CA PHE A 269 22.27 25.89 -0.43
C PHE A 269 23.38 25.83 -1.49
N ASP A 270 24.21 24.78 -1.39
CA ASP A 270 25.31 24.52 -2.31
C ASP A 270 24.86 23.60 -3.44
N VAL A 271 24.79 24.14 -4.67
CA VAL A 271 24.36 23.39 -5.86
C VAL A 271 25.29 22.23 -6.22
N ARG A 272 26.52 22.22 -5.72
CA ARG A 272 27.45 21.09 -5.93
C ARG A 272 26.91 19.77 -5.39
N ILE A 273 26.01 19.79 -4.40
CA ILE A 273 25.32 18.59 -3.91
C ILE A 273 24.47 17.94 -5.02
N VAL A 274 23.86 18.75 -5.90
CA VAL A 274 23.09 18.29 -7.06
C VAL A 274 24.04 17.72 -8.12
N GLU A 275 25.12 18.43 -8.41
CA GLU A 275 26.15 18.04 -9.39
C GLU A 275 26.83 16.73 -8.98
N ASP A 276 27.18 16.57 -7.70
CA ASP A 276 27.74 15.35 -7.12
C ASP A 276 26.75 14.18 -7.14
N ALA A 277 25.44 14.42 -7.00
CA ALA A 277 24.43 13.37 -7.16
C ALA A 277 24.32 12.89 -8.60
N ILE A 278 24.31 13.81 -9.56
CA ILE A 278 24.31 13.50 -11.01
C ILE A 278 25.60 12.77 -11.40
N ALA A 279 26.77 13.23 -10.94
CA ALA A 279 28.06 12.58 -11.18
C ALA A 279 28.16 11.15 -10.57
N ARG A 280 27.32 10.84 -9.56
CA ARG A 280 27.16 9.51 -8.97
C ARG A 280 26.06 8.66 -9.64
N ASN A 281 25.62 9.06 -10.84
CA ASN A 281 24.57 8.41 -11.64
C ASN A 281 23.25 8.23 -10.88
N VAL A 282 22.76 9.30 -10.25
CA VAL A 282 21.40 9.32 -9.70
C VAL A 282 20.36 9.35 -10.83
N GLU A 283 19.26 8.61 -10.67
CA GLU A 283 18.19 8.52 -11.68
C GLU A 283 16.99 9.43 -11.35
N GLY A 284 16.83 9.82 -10.07
CA GLY A 284 15.84 10.81 -9.67
C GLY A 284 16.29 11.69 -8.50
N LEU A 285 15.79 12.92 -8.49
CA LEU A 285 16.08 13.91 -7.45
C LEU A 285 14.79 14.51 -6.93
N ILE A 286 14.55 14.38 -5.62
CA ILE A 286 13.39 14.98 -4.95
C ILE A 286 13.86 16.22 -4.22
N PHE A 287 13.59 17.39 -4.81
CA PHE A 287 13.86 18.68 -4.21
C PHE A 287 12.74 19.02 -3.22
N VAL A 288 13.06 19.08 -1.93
CA VAL A 288 12.16 19.67 -0.93
C VAL A 288 12.43 21.17 -0.95
N GLY A 289 11.46 21.96 -1.41
CA GLY A 289 11.51 23.43 -1.51
C GLY A 289 10.84 24.17 -0.35
N TYR A 290 10.75 25.49 -0.47
CA TYR A 290 9.94 26.36 0.42
C TYR A 290 8.52 26.52 -0.14
N ASP A 291 7.53 26.64 0.74
CA ASP A 291 6.11 26.84 0.38
C ASP A 291 5.66 25.96 -0.80
N ASP A 292 5.14 26.52 -1.89
CA ASP A 292 4.67 25.78 -3.06
C ASP A 292 5.77 25.46 -4.10
N GLY A 293 7.01 25.32 -3.64
CA GLY A 293 8.16 24.90 -4.47
C GLY A 293 9.19 26.00 -4.75
N TYR A 294 9.20 27.10 -3.99
CA TYR A 294 10.22 28.13 -4.09
C TYR A 294 11.62 27.59 -3.75
N TRP A 295 12.63 28.11 -4.46
CA TRP A 295 14.03 27.72 -4.32
C TRP A 295 14.95 28.96 -4.36
N PRO A 296 16.08 28.99 -3.62
CA PRO A 296 17.02 30.12 -3.66
C PRO A 296 17.57 30.41 -5.07
N ASP A 297 17.28 31.61 -5.59
CA ASP A 297 17.52 32.02 -7.00
C ASP A 297 18.95 31.73 -7.49
N LYS A 298 19.98 32.01 -6.67
CA LYS A 298 21.39 31.78 -7.06
C LYS A 298 21.65 30.34 -7.49
N SER A 299 21.07 29.38 -6.77
CA SER A 299 21.19 27.95 -7.09
C SER A 299 20.12 27.47 -8.07
N ARG A 300 18.97 28.16 -8.15
CA ARG A 300 17.86 27.82 -9.05
C ARG A 300 18.31 27.77 -10.50
N TYR A 301 18.99 28.81 -11.00
CA TYR A 301 19.42 28.85 -12.39
C TYR A 301 20.32 27.67 -12.79
N ARG A 302 21.26 27.26 -11.91
CA ARG A 302 22.11 26.09 -12.19
C ARG A 302 21.32 24.77 -12.13
N ILE A 303 20.29 24.66 -11.29
CA ILE A 303 19.38 23.50 -11.29
C ILE A 303 18.54 23.46 -12.59
N GLU A 304 18.10 24.61 -13.10
CA GLU A 304 17.37 24.72 -14.38
C GLU A 304 18.25 24.33 -15.58
N GLU A 305 19.55 24.66 -15.55
CA GLU A 305 20.56 24.19 -16.51
C GLU A 305 20.76 22.67 -16.39
N LEU A 306 20.97 22.13 -15.17
CA LEU A 306 21.16 20.69 -14.94
C LEU A 306 19.94 19.87 -15.38
N ALA A 307 18.72 20.37 -15.21
CA ALA A 307 17.50 19.71 -15.69
C ALA A 307 17.44 19.63 -17.23
N GLN A 308 18.09 20.57 -17.95
CA GLN A 308 18.21 20.57 -19.40
C GLN A 308 19.40 19.73 -19.90
N GLU A 309 20.52 19.74 -19.17
CA GLU A 309 21.71 18.91 -19.44
C GLU A 309 21.43 17.41 -19.23
N TYR A 310 20.62 17.07 -18.21
CA TYR A 310 20.35 15.70 -17.77
C TYR A 310 18.84 15.37 -17.78
N PRO A 311 18.14 15.43 -18.94
CA PRO A 311 16.68 15.26 -19.01
C PRO A 311 16.17 13.86 -18.63
N HIS A 312 17.08 12.88 -18.61
CA HIS A 312 16.85 11.50 -18.15
C HIS A 312 16.81 11.37 -16.62
N VAL A 313 17.37 12.33 -15.87
CA VAL A 313 17.26 12.36 -14.41
C VAL A 313 15.91 12.96 -14.04
N ILE A 314 15.09 12.19 -13.33
CA ILE A 314 13.74 12.61 -12.95
C ILE A 314 13.80 13.52 -11.73
N MET A 315 13.83 14.83 -11.98
CA MET A 315 13.84 15.86 -10.95
C MET A 315 12.40 16.28 -10.60
N VAL A 316 12.03 16.25 -9.31
CA VAL A 316 10.69 16.57 -8.81
C VAL A 316 10.78 17.58 -7.66
N MET A 317 10.01 18.66 -7.73
CA MET A 317 9.85 19.63 -6.64
C MET A 317 8.67 19.24 -5.74
N VAL A 318 8.94 18.97 -4.46
CA VAL A 318 7.95 18.77 -3.39
C VAL A 318 8.16 19.82 -2.30
N SER A 319 7.30 19.81 -1.28
CA SER A 319 7.48 20.65 -0.11
C SER A 319 6.92 19.97 1.14
N GLN A 320 7.43 20.38 2.29
CA GLN A 320 7.01 19.90 3.60
C GLN A 320 6.13 20.95 4.26
N ASP A 321 4.88 20.57 4.54
CA ASP A 321 3.83 21.42 5.12
C ASP A 321 3.63 22.76 4.34
N PRO A 322 3.37 22.71 3.02
CA PRO A 322 3.33 23.92 2.18
C PRO A 322 2.04 24.73 2.36
N THR A 323 2.13 26.05 2.11
CA THR A 323 0.98 26.96 2.14
C THR A 323 -0.10 26.60 1.09
N ILE A 324 0.30 26.13 -0.10
CA ILE A 324 -0.58 25.55 -1.13
C ILE A 324 0.11 24.35 -1.81
N THR A 325 -0.64 23.51 -2.52
CA THR A 325 -0.07 22.37 -3.27
C THR A 325 1.03 22.81 -4.25
N VAL A 326 2.07 21.97 -4.45
CA VAL A 326 3.09 22.19 -5.50
C VAL A 326 2.52 21.82 -6.88
N GLU A 327 1.68 22.69 -7.42
CA GLU A 327 1.00 22.55 -8.72
C GLU A 327 1.61 23.44 -9.83
N TYR A 328 2.55 24.32 -9.48
CA TYR A 328 3.24 25.23 -10.41
C TYR A 328 4.71 24.84 -10.61
N GLU A 329 5.21 25.00 -11.82
CA GLU A 329 6.63 24.87 -12.14
C GLU A 329 7.38 26.13 -11.65
N ARG A 330 7.88 26.07 -10.41
CA ARG A 330 8.65 27.16 -9.76
C ARG A 330 10.13 27.17 -10.15
N VAL A 331 10.63 26.04 -10.66
CA VAL A 331 11.99 25.83 -11.15
C VAL A 331 11.84 25.11 -12.49
N ALA A 332 12.32 25.72 -13.57
CA ALA A 332 12.16 25.18 -14.92
C ALA A 332 12.83 23.80 -15.07
N GLY A 333 12.13 22.85 -15.71
CA GLY A 333 12.60 21.49 -15.93
C GLY A 333 12.38 20.53 -14.76
N LEU A 334 11.79 20.98 -13.64
CA LEU A 334 11.41 20.10 -12.52
C LEU A 334 9.92 19.72 -12.60
N MET A 335 9.62 18.45 -12.32
CA MET A 335 8.24 18.00 -12.15
C MET A 335 7.58 18.64 -10.93
N ARG A 336 6.28 18.83 -11.02
CA ARG A 336 5.42 19.29 -9.93
C ARG A 336 5.06 18.13 -9.01
N GLY A 337 5.47 18.20 -7.75
CA GLY A 337 5.31 17.14 -6.75
C GLY A 337 3.96 17.12 -6.02
N GLY A 338 3.02 17.99 -6.38
CA GLY A 338 1.64 17.93 -5.90
C GLY A 338 1.53 17.99 -4.37
N ARG A 339 0.80 17.03 -3.79
CA ARG A 339 0.55 16.87 -2.34
C ARG A 339 1.45 15.85 -1.66
N TRP A 340 2.54 15.44 -2.30
CA TRP A 340 3.38 14.38 -1.77
C TRP A 340 4.29 14.86 -0.63
N ASN A 341 4.30 14.11 0.47
CA ASN A 341 5.35 14.24 1.48
C ASN A 341 6.68 13.66 0.91
N PRO A 342 7.85 14.29 1.13
CA PRO A 342 9.12 13.86 0.52
C PRO A 342 9.47 12.39 0.78
N ASP A 343 9.42 11.96 2.05
CA ASP A 343 9.77 10.60 2.48
C ASP A 343 8.82 9.54 1.89
N GLN A 344 7.58 9.94 1.59
CA GLN A 344 6.58 9.09 0.96
C GLN A 344 6.74 9.03 -0.56
N LEU A 345 7.25 10.09 -1.19
CA LEU A 345 7.48 10.11 -2.64
C LEU A 345 8.71 9.31 -3.03
N GLN A 346 9.78 9.29 -2.23
CA GLN A 346 11.03 8.60 -2.59
C GLN A 346 10.83 7.15 -3.07
N PRO A 347 10.23 6.22 -2.29
CA PRO A 347 10.03 4.84 -2.75
C PRO A 347 9.00 4.72 -3.89
N ILE A 348 8.11 5.69 -4.03
CA ILE A 348 7.13 5.76 -5.14
C ILE A 348 7.80 6.19 -6.44
N LEU A 349 8.70 7.18 -6.39
CA LEU A 349 9.44 7.66 -7.55
C LEU A 349 10.36 6.57 -8.09
N GLN A 350 10.99 5.77 -7.21
CA GLN A 350 11.81 4.64 -7.60
C GLN A 350 11.05 3.61 -8.45
N ILE A 351 9.86 3.16 -8.00
CA ILE A 351 9.05 2.22 -8.79
C ILE A 351 8.41 2.86 -10.02
N ALA A 352 8.13 4.17 -9.98
CA ALA A 352 7.60 4.92 -11.12
C ALA A 352 8.63 4.99 -12.26
N ILE A 353 9.90 5.26 -11.94
CA ILE A 353 11.02 5.22 -12.91
C ILE A 353 11.16 3.83 -13.54
N CYS A 354 11.01 2.75 -12.75
CA CYS A 354 11.10 1.37 -13.28
C CYS A 354 9.94 0.95 -14.18
N SER A 355 8.73 1.41 -13.87
CA SER A 355 7.49 0.73 -14.30
C SER A 355 6.52 1.59 -15.09
N LEU A 356 6.74 2.92 -15.15
CA LEU A 356 5.98 3.82 -16.02
C LEU A 356 6.82 4.14 -17.26
N PRO A 357 6.21 4.20 -18.46
CA PRO A 357 6.94 4.21 -19.74
C PRO A 357 7.52 5.58 -20.11
N SER A 358 7.09 6.67 -19.46
CA SER A 358 7.55 8.01 -19.81
C SER A 358 7.51 9.01 -18.65
N ARG A 359 8.24 10.12 -18.85
CA ARG A 359 8.31 11.27 -17.94
C ARG A 359 6.91 11.88 -17.71
N GLU A 360 6.06 11.88 -18.72
CA GLU A 360 4.69 12.42 -18.69
C GLU A 360 3.78 11.54 -17.82
N GLU A 361 3.86 10.20 -17.94
CA GLU A 361 3.07 9.29 -17.10
C GLU A 361 3.50 9.34 -15.63
N ILE A 362 4.80 9.50 -15.34
CA ILE A 362 5.30 9.75 -13.98
C ILE A 362 4.71 11.06 -13.44
N GLN A 363 4.74 12.15 -14.22
CA GLN A 363 4.18 13.44 -13.82
C GLN A 363 2.67 13.39 -13.61
N GLU A 364 1.91 12.67 -14.46
CA GLU A 364 0.46 12.48 -14.30
C GLU A 364 0.16 11.69 -13.03
N PHE A 365 0.88 10.60 -12.77
CA PHE A 365 0.71 9.80 -11.57
C PHE A 365 0.99 10.59 -10.29
N ILE A 366 2.03 11.45 -10.29
CA ILE A 366 2.39 12.28 -9.14
C ILE A 366 1.30 13.34 -8.85
N LEU A 367 0.72 13.97 -9.87
CA LEU A 367 -0.31 15.01 -9.68
C LEU A 367 -1.69 14.42 -9.39
N GLU A 368 -2.06 13.36 -10.10
CA GLU A 368 -3.36 12.69 -10.01
C GLU A 368 -3.20 11.23 -9.52
N PRO A 369 -2.72 10.97 -8.29
CA PRO A 369 -2.48 9.61 -7.79
C PRO A 369 -3.75 8.83 -7.44
N PHE A 370 -4.92 9.42 -7.65
CA PHE A 370 -6.23 8.84 -7.37
C PHE A 370 -7.15 8.93 -8.59
N ARG A 371 -8.24 8.16 -8.55
CA ARG A 371 -9.39 8.28 -9.44
C ARG A 371 -10.68 8.30 -8.62
N PRO A 372 -11.73 8.99 -9.07
CA PRO A 372 -13.02 8.96 -8.37
C PRO A 372 -13.57 7.54 -8.26
N ALA A 373 -14.15 7.20 -7.12
CA ALA A 373 -14.88 5.95 -6.94
C ALA A 373 -16.18 5.96 -7.77
N ASP A 374 -16.49 4.85 -8.45
CA ASP A 374 -17.76 4.71 -9.17
C ASP A 374 -18.92 4.54 -8.17
N LEU A 375 -19.55 5.68 -7.84
CA LEU A 375 -20.68 5.80 -6.91
C LEU A 375 -21.90 4.93 -7.28
N ARG A 376 -21.95 4.33 -8.48
CA ARG A 376 -23.04 3.42 -8.88
C ARG A 376 -22.97 2.06 -8.19
N ARG A 377 -21.82 1.65 -7.65
CA ARG A 377 -21.64 0.35 -6.95
C ARG A 377 -21.80 0.41 -5.43
N SER A 378 -21.91 1.59 -4.82
CA SER A 378 -21.96 1.76 -3.36
C SER A 378 -23.38 1.86 -2.78
N ARG A 379 -24.44 1.62 -3.57
CA ARG A 379 -25.78 1.36 -3.04
C ARG A 379 -25.89 -0.08 -2.56
N VAL A 380 -25.29 -0.35 -1.40
CA VAL A 380 -25.76 -1.40 -0.50
C VAL A 380 -26.62 -0.68 0.51
N ASP A 381 -27.93 -0.87 0.44
CA ASP A 381 -28.87 -0.26 1.38
C ASP A 381 -28.64 -0.82 2.80
N TRP A 382 -28.75 0.06 3.80
CA TRP A 382 -28.36 -0.17 5.21
C TRP A 382 -29.43 -0.89 6.03
#